data_AF-A0A7L4PUW2-F1
#
_entry.id   AF-A0A7L4PUW2-F1
#
_cell.length_a   1.000
_cell.length_b   1.000
_cell.length_c   1.000
_cell.angle_alpha   90.00
_cell.angle_beta   90.00
_cell.angle_gamma   90.00
#
_symmetry.space_group_name_H-M   'P 1'
#
loop_
_entity.id
_entity.type
_entity.pdbx_description
1 polymer ?
#
loop_
_entity_poly.entity_id
_entity_poly.type
_entity_poly.pdbx_seq_one_letter_code
_entity_poly.pdbx_strand_id
1 'polypeptide(L)' 'MALNVKLEEELFKKYMRVLKLARTPTRDEFSKIAIVAALGIVIIGLVGFIVYEIMFALPN' A
#
# COMPACT_ATOMS: atom_id res chain seq x y z
N MET A 1 -9.11 34.10 -9.37
CA MET A 1 -9.92 32.85 -9.36
C MET A 1 -9.82 32.07 -10.68
N ALA A 2 -10.07 32.70 -11.84
CA ALA A 2 -10.01 32.01 -13.16
C ALA A 2 -8.63 31.42 -13.54
N LEU A 3 -7.52 31.99 -13.05
CA LEU A 3 -6.17 31.45 -13.29
C LEU A 3 -5.93 30.13 -12.53
N ASN A 4 -6.53 29.97 -11.35
CA ASN A 4 -6.36 28.78 -10.50
C ASN A 4 -7.09 27.57 -11.11
N VAL A 5 -8.35 27.76 -11.54
CA VAL A 5 -9.15 26.70 -12.19
C VAL A 5 -8.46 26.15 -13.46
N LYS A 6 -7.85 27.03 -14.28
CA LYS A 6 -7.09 26.59 -15.47
C LYS A 6 -5.86 25.75 -15.10
N LEU A 7 -5.18 26.10 -14.02
CA LEU A 7 -4.00 25.36 -13.55
C LEU A 7 -4.39 23.98 -13.01
N GLU A 8 -5.48 23.87 -12.26
CA GLU A 8 -6.00 22.59 -11.76
C GLU A 8 -6.41 21.64 -12.90
N GLU A 9 -7.03 22.16 -13.96
CA GLU A 9 -7.37 21.36 -15.15
C GLU A 9 -6.13 20.84 -15.89
N GLU A 10 -5.08 21.67 -16.03
CA GLU A 10 -3.82 21.24 -16.65
C GLU A 10 -3.11 20.17 -15.81
N LEU A 11 -3.10 20.34 -14.48
CA LEU A 11 -2.56 19.35 -13.54
C LEU A 11 -3.33 18.03 -13.65
N PHE A 12 -4.66 18.08 -13.62
CA PHE A 12 -5.49 16.88 -13.75
C PHE A 12 -5.22 16.13 -15.06
N LYS A 13 -5.14 16.85 -16.19
CA LYS A 13 -4.79 16.26 -17.50
C LYS A 13 -3.39 15.63 -17.48
N LYS A 14 -2.42 16.27 -16.82
CA LYS A 14 -1.06 15.75 -16.67
C LYS A 14 -1.01 14.46 -15.83
N TYR A 15 -1.65 14.44 -14.65
CA TYR A 15 -1.74 13.24 -13.81
C TYR A 15 -2.47 12.08 -14.50
N MET A 16 -3.55 12.38 -15.23
CA MET A 16 -4.28 11.38 -16.01
C MET A 16 -3.40 10.71 -17.07
N ARG A 17 -2.50 11.46 -17.73
CA ARG A 17 -1.53 10.90 -18.68
C ARG A 17 -0.52 9.99 -17.99
N VAL A 18 -0.04 10.38 -16.80
CA VAL A 18 0.89 9.56 -16.01
C VAL A 18 0.24 8.23 -15.61
N LEU A 19 -1.01 8.25 -15.14
CA LEU A 19 -1.75 7.02 -14.81
C LEU A 19 -1.97 6.11 -16.02
N LYS A 20 -2.21 6.68 -17.21
CA LYS A 20 -2.34 5.91 -18.45
C LYS A 20 -1.00 5.37 -18.98
N LEU A 21 0.10 6.06 -18.70
CA LEU A 21 1.46 5.64 -19.07
C LEU A 21 2.02 4.58 -18.11
N ALA A 22 1.54 4.56 -16.87
CA ALA A 22 1.93 3.55 -15.89
C ALA A 22 1.52 2.15 -16.36
N ARG A 23 2.44 1.20 -16.25
CA ARG A 23 2.17 -0.20 -16.59
C ARG A 23 1.26 -0.82 -15.55
N THR A 24 0.12 -1.35 -15.97
CA THR A 24 -0.74 -2.17 -15.10
C THR A 24 -0.05 -3.51 -14.84
N PRO A 25 0.00 -3.99 -13.58
CA PRO A 25 0.66 -5.24 -13.27
C PRO A 25 -0.10 -6.42 -13.87
N THR A 26 0.64 -7.43 -14.31
CA THR A 26 0.05 -8.73 -14.67
C THR A 26 -0.41 -9.48 -13.42
N ARG A 27 -1.32 -10.46 -13.58
CA ARG A 27 -1.82 -11.29 -12.47
C ARG A 27 -0.67 -11.99 -11.73
N ASP A 28 0.35 -12.45 -12.46
CA ASP A 28 1.48 -13.17 -11.88
C ASP A 28 2.39 -12.24 -11.06
N GLU A 29 2.68 -11.04 -11.57
CA GLU A 29 3.46 -10.03 -10.83
C GLU A 29 2.73 -9.59 -9.55
N PHE A 30 1.41 -9.38 -9.65
CA PHE A 30 0.59 -9.05 -8.50
C PHE A 30 0.60 -10.16 -7.45
N SER A 31 0.37 -11.41 -7.85
CA SER A 31 0.37 -12.56 -6.93
C SER A 31 1.71 -12.75 -6.23
N LYS A 32 2.83 -12.57 -6.94
CA LYS A 32 4.17 -12.65 -6.33
C LYS A 32 4.36 -11.62 -5.22
N ILE A 33 4.00 -10.36 -5.48
CA ILE A 33 4.10 -9.29 -4.47
C ILE A 33 3.13 -9.56 -3.31
N ALA A 34 1.90 -9.98 -3.61
CA ALA A 34 0.89 -10.27 -2.60
C ALA A 34 1.34 -11.38 -1.63
N ILE A 35 1.96 -12.45 -2.13
CA ILE A 35 2.49 -13.54 -1.30
C ILE A 35 3.62 -13.02 -0.39
N VAL A 36 4.56 -12.23 -0.94
CA VAL A 36 5.65 -11.65 -0.14
C VAL A 36 5.12 -10.71 0.94
N ALA A 37 4.15 -9.86 0.61
CA ALA A 37 3.49 -8.98 1.57
C ALA A 37 2.76 -9.77 2.66
N ALA A 38 2.00 -10.80 2.29
CA ALA A 38 1.30 -11.67 3.23
C ALA A 38 2.27 -12.36 4.21
N LEU A 39 3.40 -12.87 3.71
CA LEU A 39 4.46 -13.44 4.55
C LEU A 39 5.01 -12.41 5.55
N GLY A 40 5.26 -11.18 5.11
CA GLY A 40 5.73 -10.09 5.98
C GLY A 40 4.73 -9.77 7.09
N ILE A 41 3.43 -9.67 6.75
CA ILE A 41 2.36 -9.42 7.71
C ILE A 41 2.27 -10.53 8.75
N VAL A 42 2.34 -11.80 8.32
CA VAL A 42 2.28 -12.95 9.23
C VAL A 42 3.45 -12.93 10.22
N ILE A 43 4.68 -12.69 9.74
CA ILE A 43 5.86 -12.64 10.61
C ILE A 43 5.73 -11.53 11.66
N ILE A 44 5.42 -10.31 11.23
CA ILE A 44 5.27 -9.16 12.14
C ILE A 44 4.11 -9.38 13.11
N GLY A 45 2.99 -9.91 12.62
CA GLY A 45 1.82 -10.24 13.43
C GLY A 45 2.13 -11.29 14.49
N LEU A 46 2.89 -12.34 14.15
CA LEU A 46 3.31 -13.37 15.11
C LEU A 46 4.25 -12.80 16.17
N VAL A 47 5.19 -11.92 15.80
CA VAL A 47 6.06 -11.25 16.77
C VAL A 47 5.24 -10.41 17.74
N GLY A 48 4.31 -9.59 17.24
CA GLY A 48 3.40 -8.81 18.09
C GLY A 48 2.53 -9.69 18.98
N PHE A 49 2.05 -10.81 18.44
CA PHE A 49 1.25 -11.79 19.18
C PHE A 49 2.05 -12.43 20.32
N ILE A 50 3.30 -12.85 20.09
CA ILE A 50 4.17 -13.42 21.13
C ILE A 50 4.44 -12.39 22.22
N VAL A 51 4.70 -11.12 21.85
CA VAL A 51 4.90 -10.05 22.84
C VAL A 51 3.63 -9.83 23.68
N TYR A 52 2.45 -9.84 23.05
CA TYR A 52 1.18 -9.77 23.76
C TYR A 52 1.00 -10.93 24.74
N GLU A 53 1.20 -12.17 24.29
CA GLU A 53 1.07 -13.36 25.15
C GLU A 53 2.02 -13.31 26.34
N ILE A 54 3.28 -12.92 26.13
CA ILE A 54 4.26 -12.73 27.21
C ILE A 54 3.75 -11.66 28.18
N MET A 55 3.37 -10.48 27.69
CA MET A 55 2.93 -9.38 28.55
C MET A 55 1.60 -9.62 29.26
N PHE A 56 0.71 -10.42 28.67
CA PHE A 56 -0.62 -10.68 29.21
C PHE A 56 -0.66 -11.93 30.11
N ALA A 57 0.13 -12.96 29.83
CA ALA A 57 0.14 -14.20 30.61
C ALA A 57 1.11 -14.19 31.80
N LEU A 58 2.19 -13.39 31.79
CA LEU A 58 3.14 -13.29 32.93
C LEU A 58 2.66 -12.50 34.16
N PRO A 59 1.81 -11.46 34.08
CA PRO A 59 1.37 -10.71 35.26
C PRO A 59 0.14 -11.32 35.97
N ASN A 60 -0.40 -12.43 35.47
CA ASN A 60 -1.52 -13.16 36.09
C ASN A 60 -1.01 -14.23 37.06
#